data_AF-A0A8T1ALE1-F1
#
_entry.id   AF-A0A8T1ALE1-F1
#
_cell.length_a   1.000
_cell.length_b   1.000
_cell.length_c   1.000
_cell.angle_alpha   90.00
_cell.angle_beta   90.00
_cell.angle_gamma   90.00
#
_symmetry.space_group_name_H-M   'P 1'
#
loop_
_entity.id
_entity.type
_entity.pdbx_description
1 polymer ?
#
loop_
_entity_poly.entity_id
_entity_poly.type
_entity_poly.pdbx_seq_one_letter_code
_entity_poly.pdbx_strand_id
1 'polypeptide(L)'
;MMHFVVQGTDQQLEPAEIVCDFETGLLNAVNTQFPNALVIGCLFHLKQALRRAMKRFAIPEEECCIAMISGVLDMLTVAEHSLIERGTKWVKREIRERCSAAGIAYSKAKWRGFWGYFRRTWVEQYGVKVWNVAGLDNELIARTNNPLGRFNRELNSRFLSPRPSMATFVGVIKTLSSEYVQRLADVPRGRVRHAPRERIQLPVPIGIPEDIADDSDEEEGTGFSV
;
A
#
# COMPACT_ATOMS: atom_id res chain seq x y z
N MET A 1 15.50 15.73 -6.85
CA MET A 1 14.38 16.46 -6.21
C MET A 1 14.72 16.86 -4.77
N MET A 2 15.09 15.93 -3.87
CA MET A 2 15.52 16.26 -2.49
C MET A 2 16.67 17.26 -2.40
N HIS A 3 17.68 17.13 -3.30
CA HIS A 3 18.78 18.08 -3.42
C HIS A 3 18.34 19.54 -3.62
N PHE A 4 17.26 19.78 -4.37
CA PHE A 4 16.74 21.13 -4.59
C PHE A 4 16.01 21.69 -3.37
N VAL A 5 15.42 20.82 -2.53
CA VAL A 5 14.83 21.22 -1.25
C VAL A 5 15.93 21.63 -0.29
N VAL A 6 16.99 20.82 -0.19
CA VAL A 6 18.16 21.15 0.65
C VAL A 6 18.79 22.47 0.18
N GLN A 7 19.04 22.64 -1.12
CA GLN A 7 19.57 23.89 -1.67
C GLN A 7 18.65 25.10 -1.48
N GLY A 8 17.33 24.90 -1.52
CA GLY A 8 16.36 25.99 -1.38
C GLY A 8 16.06 26.37 0.07
N THR A 9 16.41 25.51 1.03
CA THR A 9 16.09 25.70 2.45
C THR A 9 17.34 25.82 3.33
N ASP A 10 18.52 25.48 2.80
CA ASP A 10 19.76 25.26 3.55
C ASP A 10 19.60 24.30 4.75
N GLN A 11 18.58 23.43 4.70
CA GLN A 11 18.31 22.45 5.74
C GLN A 11 18.47 21.04 5.20
N GLN A 12 19.27 20.24 5.92
CA GLN A 12 19.36 18.81 5.67
C GLN A 12 18.07 18.13 6.15
N LEU A 13 17.51 17.27 5.31
CA LEU A 13 16.30 16.53 5.66
C LEU A 13 16.70 15.32 6.50
N GLU A 14 16.21 15.27 7.74
CA GLU A 14 16.37 14.13 8.65
C GLU A 14 14.98 13.57 9.00
N PRO A 15 14.31 12.91 8.06
CA PRO A 15 13.01 12.32 8.33
C PRO A 15 13.15 11.17 9.33
N ALA A 16 12.30 11.14 10.35
CA ALA A 16 12.15 9.98 11.23
C ALA A 16 11.55 8.78 10.47
N GLU A 17 10.65 9.06 9.53
CA GLU A 17 9.88 8.06 8.80
C GLU A 17 9.72 8.45 7.32
N ILE A 18 9.77 7.46 6.44
CA ILE A 18 9.55 7.63 5.00
C ILE A 18 8.55 6.59 4.52
N VAL A 19 7.49 7.07 3.87
CA VAL A 19 6.50 6.19 3.26
C VAL A 19 6.58 6.26 1.74
N CYS A 20 6.75 5.10 1.12
CA CYS A 20 6.98 5.02 -0.32
C CYS A 20 6.28 3.82 -0.96
N ASP A 21 6.40 3.75 -2.28
CA ASP A 21 5.83 2.67 -3.09
C ASP A 21 6.77 1.46 -3.07
N PHE A 22 6.24 0.28 -3.40
CA PHE A 22 7.01 -0.96 -3.36
C PHE A 22 7.85 -1.12 -4.64
N GLU A 23 9.02 -0.50 -4.65
CA GLU A 23 10.01 -0.65 -5.71
C GLU A 23 11.39 -0.84 -5.07
N THR A 24 12.08 -1.94 -5.39
CA THR A 24 13.38 -2.25 -4.79
C THR A 24 14.40 -1.14 -5.02
N GLY A 25 14.41 -0.52 -6.21
CA GLY A 25 15.27 0.63 -6.49
C GLY A 25 14.97 1.83 -5.61
N LEU A 26 13.69 2.13 -5.39
CA LEU A 26 13.25 3.23 -4.53
C LEU A 26 13.60 2.95 -3.06
N LEU A 27 13.31 1.75 -2.56
CA LEU A 27 13.63 1.36 -1.18
C LEU A 27 15.15 1.44 -0.93
N ASN A 28 15.97 0.94 -1.86
CA ASN A 28 17.42 1.01 -1.75
C ASN A 28 17.93 2.45 -1.77
N ALA A 29 17.41 3.30 -2.67
CA ALA A 29 17.78 4.70 -2.75
C ALA A 29 17.41 5.45 -1.46
N VAL A 30 16.22 5.21 -0.92
CA VAL A 30 15.75 5.82 0.33
C VAL A 30 16.62 5.39 1.51
N ASN A 31 16.87 4.08 1.67
CA ASN A 31 17.73 3.56 2.74
C ASN A 31 19.17 4.09 2.65
N THR A 32 19.69 4.31 1.44
CA THR A 32 21.02 4.88 1.23
C THR A 32 21.07 6.36 1.62
N GLN A 33 20.03 7.13 1.28
CA GLN A 33 19.97 8.56 1.55
C GLN A 33 19.58 8.88 3.00
N PHE A 34 18.74 8.05 3.62
CA PHE A 34 18.20 8.25 4.96
C PHE A 34 18.31 6.95 5.79
N PRO A 35 19.53 6.55 6.16
CA PRO A 35 19.77 5.28 6.86
C PRO A 35 19.12 5.21 8.25
N ASN A 36 18.84 6.37 8.85
CA ASN A 36 18.21 6.48 10.16
C ASN A 36 16.68 6.57 10.09
N ALA A 37 16.11 6.71 8.89
CA ALA A 37 14.66 6.80 8.72
C ALA A 37 14.02 5.41 8.71
N LEU A 38 12.87 5.28 9.37
CA LEU A 38 12.02 4.10 9.24
C LEU A 38 11.32 4.13 7.88
N VAL A 39 11.69 3.21 6.99
CA VAL A 39 11.08 3.11 5.66
C VAL A 39 9.93 2.11 5.67
N ILE A 40 8.72 2.62 5.37
CA ILE A 40 7.46 1.84 5.38
C ILE A 40 6.79 1.92 4.01
N GLY A 41 6.24 0.82 3.56
CA GLY A 41 5.46 0.71 2.36
C GLY A 41 4.05 1.29 2.51
N CYS A 42 3.61 2.00 1.49
CA CYS A 42 2.28 2.60 1.42
C CYS A 42 1.16 1.54 1.38
N LEU A 43 0.23 1.55 2.35
CA LEU A 43 -0.93 0.62 2.38
C LEU A 43 -1.78 0.69 1.12
N PHE A 44 -2.01 1.89 0.60
CA PHE A 44 -2.81 2.04 -0.62
C PHE A 44 -2.19 1.26 -1.78
N HIS A 45 -0.86 1.36 -1.95
CA HIS A 45 -0.14 0.63 -2.98
C HIS A 45 -0.03 -0.86 -2.68
N LEU A 46 0.06 -1.26 -1.40
CA LEU A 46 -0.03 -2.65 -1.00
C LEU A 46 -1.38 -3.24 -1.42
N LYS A 47 -2.50 -2.63 -0.99
CA LYS A 47 -3.87 -3.06 -1.33
C LYS A 47 -4.08 -3.06 -2.85
N GLN A 48 -3.56 -2.06 -3.56
CA GLN A 48 -3.61 -2.02 -5.03
C GLN A 48 -2.83 -3.17 -5.67
N ALA A 49 -1.60 -3.44 -5.23
CA ALA A 49 -0.75 -4.50 -5.77
C ALA A 49 -1.38 -5.88 -5.51
N LEU A 50 -1.88 -6.11 -4.30
CA LEU A 50 -2.58 -7.34 -3.92
C LEU A 50 -3.85 -7.54 -4.75
N ARG A 51 -4.63 -6.47 -4.96
CA ARG A 51 -5.80 -6.53 -5.84
C ARG A 51 -5.45 -6.84 -7.29
N ARG A 52 -4.38 -6.25 -7.84
CA ARG A 52 -3.88 -6.59 -9.18
C ARG A 52 -3.42 -8.03 -9.26
N ALA A 53 -2.75 -8.54 -8.22
CA ALA A 53 -2.34 -9.93 -8.15
C ALA A 53 -3.54 -10.87 -8.14
N MET A 54 -4.58 -10.59 -7.33
CA MET A 54 -5.82 -11.39 -7.34
C MET A 54 -6.44 -11.47 -8.74
N LYS A 55 -6.50 -10.34 -9.47
CA LYS A 55 -6.96 -10.30 -10.87
C LYS A 55 -6.09 -11.15 -11.79
N ARG A 56 -4.76 -11.11 -11.63
CA ARG A 56 -3.81 -11.92 -12.43
C ARG A 56 -4.00 -13.43 -12.20
N PHE A 57 -4.36 -13.84 -11.00
CA PHE A 57 -4.73 -15.24 -10.69
C PHE A 57 -6.18 -15.58 -11.07
N ALA A 58 -6.88 -14.67 -11.76
CA ALA A 58 -8.27 -14.81 -12.20
C ALA A 58 -9.26 -15.14 -11.05
N ILE A 59 -8.96 -14.67 -9.83
CA ILE A 59 -9.87 -14.80 -8.69
C ILE A 59 -11.14 -14.00 -9.02
N PRO A 60 -12.35 -14.58 -8.87
CA PRO A 60 -13.62 -13.90 -9.09
C PRO A 60 -13.71 -12.56 -8.36
N GLU A 61 -14.43 -11.63 -8.97
CA GLU A 61 -14.55 -10.26 -8.45
C GLU A 61 -15.17 -10.23 -7.06
N GLU A 62 -16.17 -11.08 -6.81
CA GLU A 62 -16.89 -11.16 -5.54
C GLU A 62 -15.96 -11.63 -4.40
N GLU A 63 -15.13 -12.64 -4.66
CA GLU A 63 -14.10 -13.10 -3.71
C GLU A 63 -13.03 -12.03 -3.47
N CYS A 64 -12.62 -11.31 -4.53
CA CYS A 64 -11.70 -10.17 -4.39
C CYS A 64 -12.28 -9.05 -3.52
N CYS A 65 -13.57 -8.74 -3.69
CA CYS A 65 -14.26 -7.73 -2.89
C CYS A 65 -14.24 -8.12 -1.41
N ILE A 66 -14.57 -9.38 -1.08
CA ILE A 66 -14.51 -9.92 0.28
C ILE A 66 -13.12 -9.76 0.88
N ALA A 67 -12.07 -10.20 0.18
CA ALA A 67 -10.71 -10.10 0.67
C ALA A 67 -10.24 -8.64 0.88
N MET A 68 -10.79 -7.70 0.13
CA MET A 68 -10.44 -6.27 0.22
C MET A 68 -11.20 -5.50 1.29
N ILE A 69 -12.22 -6.10 1.92
CA ILE A 69 -12.93 -5.52 3.07
C ILE A 69 -11.91 -5.22 4.17
N SER A 70 -12.08 -4.06 4.81
CA SER A 70 -11.24 -3.68 5.95
C SER A 70 -11.37 -4.70 7.08
N GLY A 71 -10.24 -5.11 7.64
CA GLY A 71 -10.14 -6.13 8.66
C GLY A 71 -10.03 -7.57 8.14
N VAL A 72 -9.98 -7.77 6.81
CA VAL A 72 -9.73 -9.09 6.23
C VAL A 72 -8.25 -9.19 5.85
N LEU A 73 -7.87 -8.83 4.61
CA LEU A 73 -6.50 -9.01 4.16
C LEU A 73 -5.54 -7.95 4.75
N ASP A 74 -6.02 -6.73 4.96
CA ASP A 74 -5.23 -5.66 5.60
C ASP A 74 -5.00 -5.87 7.10
N MET A 75 -5.65 -6.86 7.73
CA MET A 75 -5.36 -7.30 9.10
C MET A 75 -3.90 -7.75 9.25
N LEU A 76 -3.33 -8.37 8.21
CA LEU A 76 -1.93 -8.79 8.22
C LEU A 76 -0.97 -7.62 8.43
N THR A 77 -1.38 -6.41 8.07
CA THR A 77 -0.52 -5.23 8.17
C THR A 77 -0.42 -4.65 9.56
N VAL A 78 -1.29 -5.09 10.48
CA VAL A 78 -1.35 -4.63 11.87
C VAL A 78 -1.17 -5.79 12.86
N ALA A 79 -1.15 -7.03 12.38
CA ALA A 79 -0.82 -8.20 13.19
C ALA A 79 0.64 -8.17 13.62
N GLU A 80 0.95 -8.62 14.83
CA GLU A 80 2.34 -8.72 15.29
C GLU A 80 3.20 -9.53 14.30
N HIS A 81 4.47 -9.14 14.16
CA HIS A 81 5.38 -9.75 13.18
C HIS A 81 5.54 -11.27 13.39
N SER A 82 5.60 -11.69 14.67
CA SER A 82 5.66 -13.10 15.07
C SER A 82 4.42 -13.90 14.66
N LEU A 83 3.30 -13.23 14.41
CA LEU A 83 2.01 -13.83 14.14
C LEU A 83 1.65 -13.83 12.65
N ILE A 84 2.52 -13.37 11.73
CA ILE A 84 2.15 -13.25 10.30
C ILE A 84 1.77 -14.59 9.68
N GLU A 85 2.46 -15.67 10.00
CA GLU A 85 2.11 -16.99 9.48
C GLU A 85 0.72 -17.42 9.98
N ARG A 86 0.48 -17.27 11.28
CA ARG A 86 -0.81 -17.58 11.91
C ARG A 86 -1.93 -16.66 11.42
N GLY A 87 -1.64 -15.38 11.25
CA GLY A 87 -2.53 -14.38 10.68
C GLY A 87 -2.87 -14.69 9.22
N THR A 88 -1.93 -15.22 8.45
CA THR A 88 -2.20 -15.65 7.07
C THR A 88 -3.20 -16.80 7.06
N LYS A 89 -3.07 -17.77 7.97
CA LYS A 89 -4.06 -18.85 8.14
C LYS A 89 -5.43 -18.29 8.54
N TRP A 90 -5.45 -17.33 9.47
CA TRP A 90 -6.67 -16.63 9.86
C TRP A 90 -7.35 -15.95 8.68
N VAL A 91 -6.63 -15.16 7.88
CA VAL A 91 -7.20 -14.44 6.73
C VAL A 91 -7.73 -15.42 5.67
N LYS A 92 -7.03 -16.53 5.42
CA LYS A 92 -7.52 -17.59 4.52
C LYS A 92 -8.89 -18.10 4.96
N ARG A 93 -9.02 -18.44 6.24
CA ARG A 93 -10.28 -18.90 6.83
C ARG A 93 -11.36 -17.82 6.74
N GLU A 94 -11.04 -16.58 7.12
CA GLU A 94 -11.96 -15.45 7.09
C GLU A 94 -12.56 -15.21 5.70
N ILE A 95 -11.74 -15.28 4.64
CA ILE A 95 -12.22 -15.14 3.26
C ILE A 95 -13.17 -16.29 2.90
N ARG A 96 -12.82 -17.54 3.25
CA ARG A 96 -13.66 -18.71 2.97
C ARG A 96 -15.01 -18.63 3.67
N GLU A 97 -15.00 -18.28 4.96
CA GLU A 97 -16.22 -18.15 5.77
C GLU A 97 -17.14 -17.05 5.22
N ARG A 98 -16.57 -15.89 4.86
CA ARG A 98 -17.36 -14.80 4.25
C ARG A 98 -17.89 -15.16 2.86
N CYS A 99 -17.12 -15.90 2.05
CA CYS A 99 -17.64 -16.41 0.78
C CYS A 99 -18.82 -17.36 1.02
N SER A 100 -18.68 -18.31 1.95
CA SER A 100 -19.75 -19.25 2.31
C SER A 100 -21.01 -18.54 2.81
N ALA A 101 -20.86 -17.57 3.73
CA ALA A 101 -21.96 -16.77 4.25
C ALA A 101 -22.68 -15.93 3.16
N ALA A 102 -21.95 -15.53 2.13
CA ALA A 102 -22.49 -14.80 0.98
C ALA A 102 -22.99 -15.73 -0.16
N GLY A 103 -22.92 -17.06 0.00
CA GLY A 103 -23.30 -18.02 -1.04
C GLY A 103 -22.35 -18.07 -2.24
N ILE A 104 -21.12 -17.57 -2.09
CA ILE A 104 -20.09 -17.53 -3.14
C ILE A 104 -19.21 -18.78 -3.04
N ALA A 105 -19.05 -19.48 -4.17
CA ALA A 105 -18.14 -20.63 -4.26
C ALA A 105 -16.67 -20.17 -4.16
N TYR A 106 -15.91 -20.74 -3.23
CA TYR A 106 -14.51 -20.38 -2.99
C TYR A 106 -13.56 -21.01 -4.02
N SER A 107 -12.77 -20.19 -4.72
CA SER A 107 -11.83 -20.65 -5.75
C SER A 107 -10.51 -21.19 -5.16
N LYS A 108 -10.54 -22.35 -4.49
CA LYS A 108 -9.40 -22.94 -3.75
C LYS A 108 -8.08 -22.93 -4.54
N ALA A 109 -8.08 -23.41 -5.79
CA ALA A 109 -6.87 -23.47 -6.62
C ALA A 109 -6.29 -22.09 -6.97
N LYS A 110 -7.13 -21.08 -7.22
CA LYS A 110 -6.69 -19.72 -7.56
C LYS A 110 -6.10 -19.00 -6.34
N TRP A 111 -6.74 -19.17 -5.19
CA TRP A 111 -6.24 -18.66 -3.93
C TRP A 111 -4.91 -19.28 -3.53
N ARG A 112 -4.72 -20.59 -3.75
CA ARG A 112 -3.42 -21.26 -3.57
C ARG A 112 -2.30 -20.56 -4.34
N GLY A 113 -2.54 -20.25 -5.61
CA GLY A 113 -1.60 -19.49 -6.45
C GLY A 113 -1.31 -18.08 -5.91
N PHE A 114 -2.36 -17.36 -5.50
CA PHE A 114 -2.23 -16.04 -4.88
C PHE A 114 -1.42 -16.08 -3.59
N TRP A 115 -1.67 -17.03 -2.69
CA TRP A 115 -0.93 -17.14 -1.43
C TRP A 115 0.52 -17.55 -1.62
N GLY A 116 0.81 -18.40 -2.61
CA GLY A 116 2.18 -18.69 -3.02
C GLY A 116 2.91 -17.44 -3.52
N TYR A 117 2.25 -16.60 -4.32
CA TYR A 117 2.77 -15.28 -4.69
C TYR A 117 2.93 -14.37 -3.47
N PHE A 118 1.94 -14.34 -2.57
CA PHE A 118 1.96 -13.47 -1.40
C PHE A 118 3.18 -13.74 -0.53
N ARG A 119 3.44 -15.02 -0.22
CA ARG A 119 4.60 -15.45 0.56
C ARG A 119 5.91 -15.03 -0.12
N ARG A 120 6.11 -15.41 -1.38
CA ARG A 120 7.35 -15.10 -2.12
C ARG A 120 7.62 -13.60 -2.23
N THR A 121 6.60 -12.80 -2.53
CA THR A 121 6.79 -11.36 -2.75
C THR A 121 6.80 -10.57 -1.45
N TRP A 122 5.82 -10.75 -0.56
CA TRP A 122 5.66 -9.86 0.59
C TRP A 122 6.38 -10.35 1.84
N VAL A 123 6.51 -11.67 2.02
CA VAL A 123 7.20 -12.23 3.19
C VAL A 123 8.69 -12.42 2.91
N GLU A 124 9.04 -13.02 1.78
CA GLU A 124 10.43 -13.36 1.47
C GLU A 124 11.19 -12.21 0.79
N GLN A 125 10.65 -11.61 -0.28
CA GLN A 125 11.36 -10.58 -1.06
C GLN A 125 11.36 -9.20 -0.38
N TYR A 126 10.20 -8.66 0.00
CA TYR A 126 10.14 -7.33 0.66
C TYR A 126 10.37 -7.42 2.16
N GLY A 127 10.02 -8.52 2.81
CA GLY A 127 10.09 -8.67 4.26
C GLY A 127 8.93 -8.00 5.00
N VAL A 128 8.45 -8.66 6.06
CA VAL A 128 7.30 -8.21 6.88
C VAL A 128 7.47 -6.78 7.38
N LYS A 129 8.68 -6.43 7.85
CA LYS A 129 9.00 -5.12 8.44
C LYS A 129 8.72 -3.93 7.51
N VAL A 130 8.72 -4.16 6.20
CA VAL A 130 8.55 -3.08 5.22
C VAL A 130 7.08 -2.68 5.08
N TRP A 131 6.12 -3.57 5.33
CA TRP A 131 4.69 -3.27 5.07
C TRP A 131 3.78 -3.42 6.30
N ASN A 132 4.28 -4.06 7.36
CA ASN A 132 3.61 -4.20 8.63
C ASN A 132 3.94 -3.00 9.55
N VAL A 133 2.95 -2.55 10.32
CA VAL A 133 3.03 -1.38 11.20
C VAL A 133 2.65 -1.70 12.66
N ALA A 134 2.63 -2.98 13.04
CA ALA A 134 2.34 -3.39 14.40
C ALA A 134 3.35 -2.76 15.37
N GLY A 135 2.84 -2.08 16.40
CA GLY A 135 3.65 -1.40 17.41
C GLY A 135 4.21 -0.03 17.00
N LEU A 136 3.82 0.51 15.83
CA LEU A 136 4.12 1.89 15.45
C LEU A 136 3.00 2.84 15.89
N ASP A 137 3.35 4.06 16.31
CA ASP A 137 2.38 5.05 16.78
C ASP A 137 1.45 5.55 15.66
N ASN A 138 0.15 5.67 15.98
CA ASN A 138 -0.96 5.91 15.04
C ASN A 138 -1.02 7.33 14.43
N GLU A 139 -0.09 8.23 14.73
CA GLU A 139 -0.03 9.57 14.08
C GLU A 139 0.50 9.53 12.64
N LEU A 140 0.80 8.33 12.12
CA LEU A 140 1.08 8.03 10.72
C LEU A 140 -0.13 8.38 9.81
N ILE A 141 -0.23 9.68 9.45
CA ILE A 141 -1.00 10.18 8.29
C ILE A 141 -0.55 9.48 6.98
N ALA A 142 0.58 8.76 7.02
CA ALA A 142 1.28 8.20 5.89
C ALA A 142 1.00 6.70 5.67
N ARG A 143 -0.25 6.32 5.43
CA ARG A 143 -0.54 5.06 4.70
C ARG A 143 -1.03 5.29 3.28
N THR A 144 -0.79 6.50 2.78
CA THR A 144 -1.21 6.88 1.45
C THR A 144 -0.24 7.85 0.81
N ASN A 145 0.13 7.54 -0.42
CA ASN A 145 0.71 8.49 -1.34
C ASN A 145 -0.37 9.38 -1.99
N ASN A 146 -1.62 9.41 -1.48
CA ASN A 146 -2.72 10.17 -2.07
C ASN A 146 -2.38 11.66 -2.31
N PRO A 147 -1.54 12.35 -1.50
CA PRO A 147 -1.05 13.66 -1.87
C PRO A 147 -0.29 13.66 -3.21
N LEU A 148 0.69 12.78 -3.44
CA LEU A 148 1.38 12.70 -4.73
C LEU A 148 0.50 12.11 -5.82
N GLY A 149 -0.35 11.13 -5.52
CA GLY A 149 -1.28 10.55 -6.49
C GLY A 149 -2.32 11.57 -6.97
N ARG A 150 -2.84 12.40 -6.06
CA ARG A 150 -3.73 13.53 -6.40
C ARG A 150 -2.97 14.58 -7.20
N PHE A 151 -1.76 14.95 -6.78
CA PHE A 151 -0.93 15.90 -7.51
C PHE A 151 -0.61 15.40 -8.91
N ASN A 152 -0.26 14.12 -9.08
CA ASN A 152 -0.01 13.51 -10.38
C ASN A 152 -1.26 13.51 -11.27
N ARG A 153 -2.44 13.23 -10.71
CA ARG A 153 -3.71 13.36 -11.46
C ARG A 153 -3.98 14.80 -11.88
N GLU A 154 -3.79 15.75 -10.97
CA GLU A 154 -3.94 17.18 -11.26
C GLU A 154 -2.96 17.61 -12.36
N LEU A 155 -1.69 17.27 -12.21
CA LEU A 155 -0.63 17.56 -13.18
C LEU A 155 -0.96 16.96 -14.54
N ASN A 156 -1.32 15.68 -14.60
CA ASN A 156 -1.69 15.01 -15.85
C ASN A 156 -2.93 15.65 -16.50
N SER A 157 -3.89 16.13 -15.71
CA SER A 157 -5.08 16.80 -16.24
C SER A 157 -4.78 18.16 -16.90
N ARG A 158 -3.63 18.79 -16.59
CA ARG A 158 -3.20 20.03 -17.23
C ARG A 158 -2.56 19.80 -18.61
N PHE A 159 -2.24 18.56 -18.97
CA PHE A 159 -1.65 18.23 -20.26
C PHE A 159 -2.69 17.72 -21.25
N LEU A 160 -2.75 18.35 -22.43
CA LEU A 160 -3.64 17.92 -23.53
C LEU A 160 -3.11 16.72 -24.32
N SER A 161 -1.82 16.39 -24.16
CA SER A 161 -1.14 15.29 -24.85
C SER A 161 -0.32 14.47 -23.85
N PRO A 162 -0.26 13.13 -24.01
CA PRO A 162 0.63 12.27 -23.23
C PRO A 162 2.12 12.60 -23.39
N ARG A 163 2.50 13.32 -24.46
CA ARG A 163 3.89 13.71 -24.75
C ARG A 163 3.96 15.21 -25.09
N PRO A 164 3.94 16.09 -24.08
CA PRO A 164 4.07 17.53 -24.29
C PRO A 164 5.50 17.90 -24.73
N SER A 165 5.64 19.06 -25.40
CA SER A 165 6.97 19.66 -25.63
C SER A 165 7.60 20.09 -24.30
N MET A 166 8.93 20.24 -24.24
CA MET A 166 9.60 20.74 -23.04
C MET A 166 9.10 22.14 -22.64
N ALA A 167 8.84 23.02 -23.61
CA ALA A 167 8.28 24.35 -23.36
C ALA A 167 6.89 24.28 -22.72
N THR A 168 6.01 23.40 -23.24
CA THR A 168 4.69 23.14 -22.67
C THR A 168 4.79 22.58 -21.26
N PHE A 169 5.68 21.61 -21.05
CA PHE A 169 5.93 21.00 -19.75
C PHE A 169 6.32 22.04 -18.70
N VAL A 170 7.34 22.86 -18.98
CA VAL A 170 7.79 23.92 -18.07
C VAL A 170 6.71 24.97 -17.84
N GLY A 171 5.96 25.37 -18.87
CA GLY A 171 4.87 26.34 -18.76
C GLY A 171 3.75 25.88 -17.84
N VAL A 172 3.32 24.62 -17.97
CA VAL A 172 2.30 24.01 -17.11
C VAL A 172 2.79 23.95 -15.65
N ILE A 173 4.03 23.51 -15.42
CA ILE A 173 4.60 23.43 -14.07
C ILE A 173 4.68 24.80 -13.41
N LYS A 174 5.10 25.84 -14.14
CA LYS A 174 5.15 27.23 -13.62
C LYS A 174 3.77 27.75 -13.22
N THR A 175 2.77 27.47 -14.05
CA THR A 175 1.38 27.89 -13.81
C THR A 175 0.83 27.21 -12.55
N LEU A 176 0.94 25.89 -12.48
CA LEU A 176 0.56 25.09 -11.29
C LEU A 176 1.26 25.60 -10.02
N SER A 177 2.57 25.83 -10.08
CA SER A 177 3.34 26.34 -8.94
C SER A 177 2.81 27.69 -8.44
N SER A 178 2.55 28.61 -9.36
CA SER A 178 2.04 29.96 -9.04
C SER A 178 0.65 29.90 -8.40
N GLU A 179 -0.25 29.06 -8.93
CA GLU A 179 -1.58 28.82 -8.36
C GLU A 179 -1.49 28.22 -6.94
N TYR A 180 -0.57 27.27 -6.71
CA TYR A 180 -0.36 26.67 -5.40
C TYR A 180 0.15 27.70 -4.37
N VAL A 181 1.11 28.55 -4.74
CA VAL A 181 1.62 29.63 -3.89
C VAL A 181 0.48 30.60 -3.51
N GLN A 182 -0.33 30.99 -4.50
CA GLN A 182 -1.48 31.86 -4.26
C GLN A 182 -2.48 31.21 -3.30
N ARG A 183 -2.79 29.92 -3.50
CA ARG A 183 -3.68 29.15 -2.65
C ARG A 183 -3.17 29.07 -1.20
N LEU A 184 -1.87 28.87 -1.00
CA LEU A 184 -1.26 28.86 0.33
C LEU A 184 -1.38 30.23 1.02
N ALA A 185 -1.22 31.32 0.29
CA ALA A 185 -1.41 32.68 0.83
C ALA A 185 -2.88 32.99 1.17
N ASP A 186 -3.82 32.37 0.47
CA ASP A 186 -5.26 32.59 0.64
C ASP A 186 -5.89 31.79 1.79
N VAL A 187 -5.23 30.72 2.25
CA VAL A 187 -5.68 29.89 3.39
C VAL A 187 -5.72 30.69 4.71
N PRO A 188 -4.63 31.35 5.17
CA PRO A 188 -4.66 32.17 6.39
C PRO A 188 -5.66 33.33 6.30
N ARG A 189 -5.97 33.78 5.08
CA ARG A 189 -6.90 34.88 4.80
C ARG A 189 -8.37 34.44 4.75
N GLY A 190 -8.65 33.16 4.98
CA GLY A 190 -10.01 32.61 4.95
C GLY A 190 -10.66 32.56 3.55
N ARG A 191 -9.90 32.84 2.49
CA ARG A 191 -10.39 32.88 1.10
C ARG A 191 -10.46 31.50 0.46
N VAL A 192 -9.72 30.54 1.00
CA VAL A 192 -9.76 29.13 0.59
C VAL A 192 -9.86 28.25 1.85
N ARG A 193 -10.83 27.34 1.88
CA ARG A 193 -10.91 26.32 2.94
C ARG A 193 -10.02 25.13 2.61
N HIS A 194 -9.29 24.62 3.59
CA HIS A 194 -8.67 23.30 3.48
C HIS A 194 -9.75 22.24 3.38
N ALA A 195 -9.70 21.41 2.33
CA ALA A 195 -10.49 20.19 2.31
C ALA A 195 -10.04 19.32 3.49
N PRO A 196 -10.95 18.86 4.37
CA PRO A 196 -10.59 17.94 5.43
C PRO A 196 -9.98 16.70 4.80
N ARG A 197 -8.81 16.29 5.31
CA ARG A 197 -8.20 15.02 4.91
C ARG A 197 -8.94 13.93 5.66
N GLU A 198 -9.54 12.99 4.92
CA GLU A 198 -10.03 11.75 5.52
C GLU A 198 -8.86 11.02 6.17
N ARG A 199 -8.99 10.72 7.47
CA ARG A 199 -8.02 9.88 8.17
C ARG A 199 -8.30 8.43 7.80
N ILE A 200 -7.28 7.75 7.29
CA ILE A 200 -7.35 6.30 7.08
C ILE A 200 -7.40 5.65 8.46
N GLN A 201 -8.47 4.90 8.73
CA GLN A 201 -8.57 4.09 9.92
C GLN A 201 -7.99 2.70 9.62
N LEU A 202 -7.05 2.26 10.43
CA LEU A 202 -6.53 0.90 10.35
C LEU A 202 -7.47 -0.06 11.03
N PRO A 203 -7.53 -1.32 10.55
CA PRO A 203 -8.21 -2.34 11.32
C PRO A 203 -7.55 -2.47 12.70
N VAL A 204 -8.37 -2.69 13.72
CA VAL A 204 -7.87 -3.01 15.05
C VAL A 204 -7.34 -4.44 15.02
N PRO A 205 -6.10 -4.69 15.48
CA PRO A 205 -5.57 -6.05 15.57
C PRO A 205 -6.49 -6.94 16.39
N ILE A 206 -6.88 -8.08 15.83
CA ILE A 206 -7.66 -9.09 16.53
C ILE A 206 -6.73 -10.09 17.23
N GLY A 207 -7.18 -10.67 18.33
CA GLY A 207 -6.52 -11.83 18.94
C GLY A 207 -6.62 -13.01 17.98
N ILE A 208 -5.51 -13.37 17.34
CA ILE A 208 -5.45 -14.50 16.41
C ILE A 208 -5.41 -15.80 17.25
N PRO A 209 -6.43 -16.69 17.15
CA PRO A 209 -6.47 -17.93 17.94
C PRO A 209 -5.23 -18.82 17.71
N GLU A 210 -4.84 -19.58 18.72
CA GLU A 210 -3.67 -20.48 18.67
C GLU A 210 -3.92 -21.74 17.84
N ASP A 211 -5.17 -22.17 17.75
CA ASP A 211 -5.64 -23.45 17.20
C ASP A 211 -6.25 -23.33 15.79
N ILE A 212 -5.83 -22.32 15.00
CA ILE A 212 -6.33 -22.17 13.63
C ILE A 212 -5.88 -23.38 12.81
N ALA A 213 -6.85 -24.24 12.49
CA ALA A 213 -6.66 -25.40 11.63
C ALA A 213 -5.96 -24.97 10.33
N ASP A 214 -4.84 -25.62 10.04
CA ASP A 214 -4.17 -25.49 8.76
C ASP A 214 -4.92 -26.33 7.73
N ASP A 215 -6.06 -25.81 7.27
CA ASP A 215 -6.65 -26.26 6.00
C ASP A 215 -5.78 -25.65 4.90
N SER A 216 -4.56 -26.18 4.82
CA SER A 216 -3.63 -25.88 3.76
C SER A 216 -4.37 -26.12 2.45
N ASP A 217 -4.22 -25.18 1.52
CA ASP A 217 -4.54 -25.47 0.13
C ASP A 217 -3.44 -26.40 -0.43
N GLU A 218 -3.05 -27.43 0.30
CA GLU A 218 -2.10 -28.46 -0.11
C GLU A 218 -2.93 -29.73 -0.30
N GLU A 219 -2.85 -30.31 -1.49
CA GLU A 219 -3.16 -31.73 -1.65
C GLU A 219 -1.84 -32.42 -1.93
N GLU A 220 -1.75 -33.63 -1.38
CA GLU A 220 -0.61 -34.53 -1.36
C GLU A 220 0.17 -34.54 -2.67
N GLY A 221 1.49 -34.58 -2.54
CA GLY A 221 2.36 -34.92 -3.65
C GLY A 221 1.90 -36.26 -4.23
N THR A 222 1.29 -36.22 -5.41
CA THR A 222 1.23 -37.40 -6.26
C THR A 222 2.66 -37.68 -6.69
N GLY A 223 3.32 -38.54 -5.93
CA GLY A 223 4.51 -39.23 -6.37
C GLY A 223 4.15 -39.95 -7.67
N PHE A 224 4.69 -39.47 -8.77
CA PHE A 224 4.98 -40.34 -9.89
C PHE A 224 6.44 -40.76 -9.74
N SER A 225 6.58 -41.95 -9.18
CA SER A 225 7.76 -42.79 -9.35
C SER A 225 7.84 -43.24 -10.81
N VAL A 226 9.10 -43.33 -11.27
CA VAL A 226 9.64 -43.82 -12.54
C VAL A 226 9.80 -42.76 -13.63
#